data_AF-W2CY07-F1
#
_entry.id   AF-W2CY07-F1
#
_cell.length_a   1.000
_cell.length_b   1.000
_cell.length_c   1.000
_cell.angle_alpha   90.00
_cell.angle_beta   90.00
_cell.angle_gamma   90.00
#
_symmetry.space_group_name_H-M   'P 1'
#
loop_
_entity.id
_entity.type
_entity.pdbx_description
1 polymer ?
#
loop_
_entity_poly.entity_id
_entity_poly.type
_entity_poly.pdbx_seq_one_letter_code
_entity_poly.pdbx_strand_id
1 'polypeptide(L)'
;MDNGLFEGYIGLRLADGSYLNDVIPVILLIEISLFAAVFHSHAFLLRKMAKDLLSVKERDNLFDRPVKSDLFFRGFMKLQMLSLCALFFYLLAGHYYPMPTDDLRSVLLPLGLIFAAVWLYYLLKRIIYFLYGHAFDAGERYAMWDNRYQALTGIWGCTLYVPILWLFFDSRYPHYVAAAFLLLYALYRILLIYITIRIFYNRRTGILFLCSYLCAQEIIPLFLAYEGLRYTLQLTDISSLWH
;
A
#
# COMPACT_ATOMS: atom_id res chain seq x y z
N MET A 1 54.43 31.07 -25.92
CA MET A 1 54.48 30.58 -24.52
C MET A 1 53.05 30.44 -24.09
N ASP A 2 52.59 29.20 -24.14
CA ASP A 2 51.20 28.82 -23.98
C ASP A 2 50.81 28.90 -22.51
N ASN A 3 50.01 29.90 -22.15
CA ASN A 3 49.33 29.92 -20.86
C ASN A 3 48.09 29.06 -21.01
N GLY A 4 48.28 27.76 -20.82
CA GLY A 4 47.24 26.74 -20.85
C GLY A 4 46.08 27.12 -19.95
N LEU A 5 44.92 27.31 -20.57
CA LEU A 5 43.61 27.22 -19.97
C LEU A 5 43.53 25.96 -19.10
N PHE A 6 43.68 26.13 -17.78
CA PHE A 6 43.13 25.20 -16.81
C PHE A 6 41.76 25.75 -16.41
N GLU A 7 40.81 25.67 -17.34
CA GLU A 7 39.40 25.55 -16.99
C GLU A 7 39.25 24.19 -16.30
N GLY A 8 39.60 24.15 -15.01
CA GLY A 8 39.06 23.12 -14.15
C GLY A 8 37.55 23.21 -14.32
N TYR A 9 36.96 22.15 -14.86
CA TYR A 9 35.51 21.98 -14.84
C TYR A 9 35.08 22.18 -13.39
N ILE A 10 34.62 23.40 -13.09
CA ILE A 10 33.89 23.69 -11.88
C ILE A 10 32.71 22.75 -12.02
N GLY A 11 32.74 21.65 -11.28
CA GLY A 11 31.62 20.72 -11.26
C GLY A 11 30.40 21.58 -11.02
N LEU A 12 29.50 21.64 -12.00
CA LEU A 12 28.22 22.28 -11.81
C LEU A 12 27.70 21.67 -10.52
N ARG A 13 27.55 22.49 -9.48
CA ARG A 13 26.67 22.12 -8.37
C ARG A 13 25.33 21.92 -9.03
N LEU A 14 24.99 20.66 -9.34
CA LEU A 14 23.61 20.26 -9.55
C LEU A 14 22.87 20.88 -8.39
N ALA A 15 22.04 21.88 -8.72
CA ALA A 15 21.34 22.73 -7.76
C ALA A 15 20.85 21.85 -6.61
N ASP A 16 21.42 22.09 -5.43
CA ASP A 16 21.20 21.42 -4.16
C ASP A 16 20.61 20.01 -4.29
N GLY A 17 21.49 19.01 -4.24
CA GLY A 17 21.13 17.59 -4.16
C GLY A 17 20.24 17.35 -2.94
N SER A 18 18.94 17.58 -3.11
CA SER A 18 17.93 17.32 -2.11
C SER A 18 18.05 15.84 -1.75
N TYR A 19 18.30 15.53 -0.48
CA TYR A 19 18.43 14.15 0.00
C TYR A 19 17.24 13.29 -0.41
N LEU A 20 16.09 13.90 -0.72
CA LEU A 20 14.92 13.26 -1.30
C LEU A 20 15.24 12.53 -2.62
N ASN A 21 16.00 13.15 -3.51
CA ASN A 21 16.38 12.61 -4.81
C ASN A 21 17.45 11.50 -4.73
N ASP A 22 18.11 11.34 -3.58
CA ASP A 22 19.10 10.28 -3.36
C ASP A 22 18.51 9.12 -2.54
N VAL A 23 17.78 9.42 -1.46
CA VAL A 23 17.29 8.43 -0.50
C VAL A 23 16.14 7.60 -1.07
N ILE A 24 15.15 8.25 -1.70
CA ILE A 24 13.97 7.56 -2.25
C ILE A 24 14.34 6.53 -3.33
N PRO A 25 15.15 6.85 -4.35
CA PRO A 25 15.50 5.85 -5.36
C PRO A 25 16.37 4.73 -4.78
N VAL A 26 17.21 4.99 -3.78
CA VAL A 26 17.95 3.92 -3.09
C VAL A 26 17.00 2.96 -2.37
N ILE A 27 15.99 3.48 -1.65
CA ILE A 27 14.98 2.65 -1.00
C ILE A 27 14.20 1.83 -2.05
N LEU A 28 13.73 2.47 -3.12
CA LEU A 28 13.01 1.79 -4.21
C LEU A 28 13.88 0.73 -4.88
N LEU A 29 15.17 1.00 -5.11
CA LEU A 29 16.09 0.05 -5.71
C LEU A 29 16.30 -1.16 -4.81
N ILE A 30 16.44 -0.97 -3.49
CA ILE A 30 16.52 -2.06 -2.52
C ILE A 30 15.22 -2.89 -2.55
N GLU A 31 14.06 -2.25 -2.53
CA GLU A 31 12.76 -2.94 -2.56
C GLU A 31 12.56 -3.74 -3.85
N ILE A 32 12.84 -3.14 -5.01
CA ILE A 32 12.73 -3.80 -6.31
C ILE A 32 13.76 -4.93 -6.44
N SER A 33 14.98 -4.75 -5.95
CA SER A 33 16.02 -5.79 -5.97
C SER A 33 15.63 -6.98 -5.09
N LEU A 34 15.14 -6.72 -3.87
CA LEU A 34 14.62 -7.76 -2.99
C LEU A 34 13.40 -8.45 -3.61
N PHE A 35 12.48 -7.68 -4.20
CA PHE A 35 11.32 -8.23 -4.89
C PHE A 35 11.73 -9.11 -6.06
N ALA A 36 12.71 -8.71 -6.86
CA ALA A 36 13.24 -9.51 -7.96
C ALA A 36 13.92 -10.80 -7.48
N ALA A 37 14.71 -10.74 -6.39
CA ALA A 37 15.34 -11.91 -5.80
C ALA A 37 14.30 -12.90 -5.23
N VAL A 38 13.27 -12.39 -4.56
CA VAL A 38 12.15 -13.18 -4.04
C VAL A 38 11.31 -13.75 -5.19
N PHE A 39 11.06 -12.96 -6.25
CA PHE A 39 10.35 -13.41 -7.44
C PHE A 39 11.10 -14.55 -8.12
N HIS A 40 12.42 -14.42 -8.31
CA HIS A 40 13.23 -15.47 -8.94
C HIS A 40 13.20 -16.78 -8.13
N SER A 41 13.33 -16.68 -6.80
CA SER A 41 13.36 -17.86 -5.92
C SER A 41 11.98 -18.47 -5.66
N HIS A 42 10.91 -17.67 -5.71
CA HIS A 42 9.55 -18.06 -5.29
C HIS A 42 8.48 -17.74 -6.35
N ALA A 43 8.83 -17.69 -7.64
CA ALA A 43 7.91 -17.39 -8.75
C ALA A 43 6.67 -18.29 -8.75
N PHE A 44 6.83 -19.56 -8.35
CA PHE A 44 5.75 -20.51 -8.20
C PHE A 44 4.69 -20.03 -7.18
N LEU A 45 5.11 -19.45 -6.05
CA LEU A 45 4.22 -18.96 -5.00
C LEU A 45 3.45 -17.72 -5.44
N LEU A 46 4.06 -16.80 -6.19
CA LEU A 46 3.35 -15.66 -6.79
C LEU A 46 2.33 -16.10 -7.83
N ARG A 47 2.72 -17.04 -8.71
CA ARG A 47 1.79 -17.61 -9.69
C ARG A 47 0.66 -18.34 -9.00
N LYS A 48 0.94 -19.01 -7.88
CA LYS A 48 -0.08 -19.63 -7.03
C LYS A 48 -1.01 -18.58 -6.42
N MET A 49 -0.51 -17.51 -5.81
CA MET A 49 -1.36 -16.41 -5.28
C MET A 49 -2.27 -15.79 -6.36
N ALA A 50 -1.71 -15.52 -7.55
CA ALA A 50 -2.49 -15.00 -8.67
C ALA A 50 -3.55 -16.00 -9.15
N LYS A 51 -3.17 -17.28 -9.24
CA LYS A 51 -4.09 -18.37 -9.59
C LYS A 51 -5.14 -18.57 -8.51
N ASP A 52 -4.83 -18.46 -7.23
CA ASP A 52 -5.79 -18.62 -6.14
C ASP A 52 -6.79 -17.46 -6.11
N LEU A 53 -6.36 -16.25 -6.50
CA LEU A 53 -7.24 -15.11 -6.68
C LEU A 53 -8.19 -15.28 -7.88
N LEU A 54 -7.67 -15.75 -9.03
CA LEU A 54 -8.44 -15.93 -10.27
C LEU A 54 -9.25 -17.24 -10.31
N SER A 55 -8.79 -18.26 -9.60
CA SER A 55 -9.39 -19.59 -9.59
C SER A 55 -10.69 -19.56 -8.80
N VAL A 56 -11.76 -19.78 -9.54
CA VAL A 56 -13.13 -19.92 -9.06
C VAL A 56 -13.34 -21.28 -8.36
N LYS A 57 -12.31 -22.08 -8.06
CA LYS A 57 -12.52 -23.42 -7.46
C LYS A 57 -12.58 -23.37 -5.93
N GLU A 58 -13.66 -23.92 -5.37
CA GLU A 58 -13.98 -24.07 -3.94
C GLU A 58 -13.08 -25.04 -3.16
N ARG A 59 -12.19 -25.77 -3.85
CA ARG A 59 -11.31 -26.77 -3.24
C ARG A 59 -9.86 -26.34 -3.33
N ASP A 60 -9.32 -25.91 -2.20
CA ASP A 60 -7.88 -25.98 -1.96
C ASP A 60 -7.46 -27.45 -2.01
N ASN A 61 -6.41 -27.75 -2.77
CA ASN A 61 -5.83 -29.08 -2.73
C ASN A 61 -5.24 -29.29 -1.34
N LEU A 62 -5.78 -30.25 -0.59
CA LEU A 62 -5.34 -30.69 0.75
C LEU A 62 -3.85 -31.08 0.85
N PHE A 63 -3.13 -31.10 -0.28
CA PHE A 63 -1.72 -31.50 -0.41
C PHE A 63 -0.75 -30.36 -0.70
N ASP A 64 -1.22 -29.12 -0.76
CA ASP A 64 -0.33 -27.96 -0.88
C ASP A 64 0.30 -27.65 0.47
N ARG A 65 1.41 -28.34 0.77
CA ARG A 65 2.20 -28.18 1.99
C ARG A 65 2.57 -26.71 2.26
N PRO A 66 2.31 -26.16 3.45
CA PRO A 66 2.90 -24.89 3.86
C PRO A 66 4.38 -25.13 4.19
N VAL A 67 5.25 -24.84 3.22
CA VAL A 67 6.71 -24.86 3.41
C VAL A 67 7.09 -23.61 4.21
N LYS A 68 8.08 -23.68 5.10
CA LYS A 68 8.65 -22.54 5.86
C LYS A 68 8.90 -21.28 5.01
N SER A 69 9.17 -21.43 3.71
CA SER A 69 9.33 -20.34 2.73
C SER A 69 8.09 -19.46 2.59
N ASP A 70 6.91 -20.00 2.88
CA ASP A 70 5.61 -19.35 2.73
C ASP A 70 5.39 -18.25 3.79
N LEU A 71 5.94 -18.42 5.01
CA LEU A 71 5.87 -17.38 6.04
C LEU A 71 6.79 -16.19 5.72
N PHE A 72 8.03 -16.47 5.32
CA PHE A 72 8.98 -15.43 4.91
C PHE A 72 8.48 -14.64 3.71
N PHE A 73 8.00 -15.36 2.69
CA PHE A 73 7.44 -14.76 1.49
C PHE A 73 6.22 -13.89 1.80
N ARG A 74 5.25 -14.39 2.59
CA ARG A 74 4.09 -13.56 3.01
C ARG A 74 4.49 -12.37 3.87
N GLY A 75 5.50 -12.52 4.74
CA GLY A 75 6.03 -11.43 5.55
C GLY A 75 6.65 -10.34 4.68
N PHE A 76 7.47 -10.73 3.71
CA PHE A 76 8.09 -9.83 2.74
C PHE A 76 7.04 -9.08 1.91
N MET A 77 6.05 -9.78 1.35
CA MET A 77 4.98 -9.15 0.55
C MET A 77 4.19 -8.10 1.34
N LYS A 78 3.96 -8.34 2.64
CA LYS A 78 3.30 -7.35 3.53
C LYS A 78 4.20 -6.16 3.80
N LEU A 79 5.47 -6.40 4.14
CA LEU A 79 6.43 -5.33 4.40
C LEU A 79 6.57 -4.43 3.18
N GLN A 80 6.73 -5.03 2.01
CA GLN A 80 6.82 -4.34 0.72
C GLN A 80 5.57 -3.52 0.41
N MET A 81 4.37 -4.06 0.62
CA MET A 81 3.13 -3.31 0.44
C MET A 81 3.05 -2.08 1.38
N LEU A 82 3.42 -2.25 2.64
CA LEU A 82 3.35 -1.19 3.65
C LEU A 82 4.39 -0.09 3.39
N SER A 83 5.60 -0.47 2.97
CA SER A 83 6.66 0.48 2.64
C SER A 83 6.35 1.28 1.38
N LEU A 84 5.84 0.63 0.33
CA LEU A 84 5.37 1.30 -0.88
C LEU A 84 4.21 2.26 -0.62
N CYS A 85 3.25 1.88 0.22
CA CYS A 85 2.20 2.79 0.65
C CYS A 85 2.76 4.03 1.37
N ALA A 86 3.71 3.83 2.28
CA ALA A 86 4.31 4.94 3.02
C ALA A 86 5.09 5.88 2.09
N LEU A 87 5.85 5.33 1.14
CA LEU A 87 6.56 6.08 0.12
C LEU A 87 5.60 6.88 -0.77
N PHE A 88 4.49 6.28 -1.20
CA PHE A 88 3.48 6.97 -1.98
C PHE A 88 2.90 8.19 -1.25
N PHE A 89 2.50 8.02 0.01
CA PHE A 89 1.98 9.14 0.81
C PHE A 89 3.05 10.20 1.09
N TYR A 90 4.30 9.80 1.32
CA TYR A 90 5.40 10.74 1.52
C TYR A 90 5.66 11.59 0.27
N LEU A 91 5.75 10.95 -0.90
CA LEU A 91 5.94 11.63 -2.19
C LEU A 91 4.75 12.57 -2.51
N LEU A 92 3.53 12.12 -2.24
CA LEU A 92 2.33 12.93 -2.46
C LEU A 92 2.29 14.13 -1.51
N ALA A 93 2.63 13.94 -0.23
CA ALA A 93 2.68 15.02 0.75
C ALA A 93 3.77 16.05 0.43
N GLY A 94 4.95 15.58 0.00
CA GLY A 94 6.05 16.45 -0.42
C GLY A 94 5.75 17.28 -1.68
N HIS A 95 4.77 16.87 -2.49
CA HIS A 95 4.30 17.68 -3.61
C HIS A 95 3.44 18.87 -3.15
N TYR A 96 2.53 18.66 -2.19
CA TYR A 96 1.62 19.72 -1.73
C TYR A 96 2.24 20.62 -0.66
N TYR A 97 3.14 20.08 0.16
CA TYR A 97 3.78 20.80 1.25
C TYR A 97 5.30 20.76 1.06
N PRO A 98 5.97 21.93 1.01
CA PRO A 98 7.42 21.99 0.96
C PRO A 98 7.99 21.46 2.28
N MET A 99 8.44 20.21 2.26
CA MET A 99 9.10 19.57 3.39
C MET A 99 10.57 19.98 3.41
N PRO A 100 11.17 20.25 4.59
CA PRO A 100 12.60 20.51 4.68
C PRO A 100 13.36 19.26 4.21
N THR A 101 14.26 19.45 3.26
CA THR A 101 15.11 18.38 2.69
C THR A 101 16.59 18.61 2.92
N ASP A 102 16.94 19.47 3.87
CA ASP A 102 18.32 19.91 4.10
C ASP A 102 19.15 18.86 4.85
N ASP A 103 18.49 17.96 5.58
CA ASP A 103 19.13 16.92 6.39
C ASP A 103 18.53 15.53 6.12
N LEU A 104 19.36 14.49 6.13
CA LEU A 104 18.91 13.09 6.04
C LEU A 104 17.86 12.74 7.12
N ARG A 105 18.02 13.29 8.33
CA ARG A 105 17.07 13.09 9.44
C ARG A 105 15.71 13.73 9.17
N SER A 106 15.69 14.86 8.46
CA SER A 106 14.46 15.57 8.10
C SER A 106 13.61 14.81 7.08
N VAL A 107 14.22 13.94 6.27
CA VAL A 107 13.53 13.03 5.34
C VAL A 107 13.10 11.73 6.02
N LEU A 108 14.00 11.09 6.78
CA LEU A 108 13.73 9.79 7.41
C LEU A 108 12.70 9.82 8.53
N LEU A 109 12.66 10.88 9.34
CA LEU A 109 11.68 11.00 10.43
C LEU A 109 10.22 11.02 9.94
N PRO A 110 9.80 11.91 9.02
CA PRO A 110 8.43 11.91 8.52
C PRO A 110 8.12 10.64 7.75
N LEU A 111 9.06 10.10 6.95
CA LEU A 111 8.86 8.82 6.27
C LEU A 111 8.62 7.67 7.25
N GLY A 112 9.43 7.59 8.32
CA GLY A 112 9.28 6.59 9.38
C GLY A 112 7.97 6.75 10.16
N LEU A 113 7.51 7.99 10.38
CA LEU A 113 6.24 8.26 11.05
C LEU A 113 5.05 7.86 10.18
N ILE A 114 5.09 8.17 8.87
CA ILE A 114 4.07 7.72 7.90
C ILE A 114 4.06 6.19 7.84
N PHE A 115 5.23 5.55 7.78
CA PHE A 115 5.34 4.09 7.80
C PHE A 115 4.73 3.48 9.07
N ALA A 116 5.04 4.04 10.24
CA ALA A 116 4.47 3.59 11.51
C ALA A 116 2.94 3.78 11.55
N ALA A 117 2.42 4.90 11.03
CA ALA A 117 0.99 5.16 10.95
C ALA A 117 0.28 4.16 10.02
N VAL A 118 0.85 3.89 8.84
CA VAL A 118 0.33 2.89 7.89
C VAL A 118 0.37 1.48 8.49
N TRP A 119 1.46 1.15 9.20
CA TRP A 119 1.59 -0.12 9.90
C TRP A 119 0.55 -0.28 11.00
N LEU A 120 0.35 0.74 11.83
CA LEU A 120 -0.66 0.76 12.89
C LEU A 120 -2.08 0.60 12.30
N TYR A 121 -2.40 1.33 11.24
CA TYR A 121 -3.66 1.19 10.53
C TYR A 121 -3.89 -0.24 10.04
N TYR A 122 -2.86 -0.85 9.45
CA TYR A 122 -2.92 -2.24 9.00
C TYR A 122 -3.15 -3.22 10.17
N LEU A 123 -2.49 -3.03 11.30
CA LEU A 123 -2.69 -3.85 12.50
C LEU A 123 -4.10 -3.75 13.05
N LEU A 124 -4.63 -2.52 13.19
CA LEU A 124 -6.00 -2.29 13.63
C LEU A 124 -7.00 -3.00 12.71
N LYS A 125 -6.81 -2.88 11.40
CA LYS A 125 -7.63 -3.55 10.40
C LYS A 125 -7.61 -5.07 10.56
N ARG A 126 -6.43 -5.63 10.85
CA ARG A 126 -6.24 -7.07 11.04
C ARG A 126 -6.84 -7.59 12.34
N ILE A 127 -6.81 -6.80 13.41
CA ILE A 127 -7.51 -7.11 14.68
C ILE A 127 -9.02 -7.15 14.44
N ILE A 128 -9.58 -6.18 13.72
CA ILE A 128 -11.01 -6.15 13.39
C ILE A 128 -11.39 -7.43 12.63
N TYR A 129 -10.63 -7.80 11.59
CA TYR A 129 -10.89 -9.04 10.84
C TYR A 129 -10.78 -10.30 11.71
N PHE A 130 -9.82 -10.36 12.63
CA PHE A 130 -9.69 -11.46 13.57
C PHE A 130 -10.90 -11.57 14.51
N LEU A 131 -11.39 -10.45 15.04
CA LEU A 131 -12.59 -10.43 15.89
C LEU A 131 -13.82 -10.91 15.12
N TYR A 132 -13.96 -10.49 13.86
CA TYR A 132 -15.04 -10.95 12.97
C TYR A 132 -14.97 -12.46 12.70
N GLY A 133 -13.77 -12.98 12.43
CA GLY A 133 -13.55 -14.42 12.25
C GLY A 133 -13.93 -15.23 13.49
N HIS A 134 -13.58 -14.74 14.68
CA HIS A 134 -13.91 -15.42 15.93
C HIS A 134 -15.40 -15.33 16.31
N ALA A 135 -16.06 -14.21 16.01
CA ALA A 135 -17.45 -13.98 16.43
C ALA A 135 -18.50 -14.74 15.59
N PHE A 136 -18.23 -15.03 14.32
CA PHE A 136 -19.28 -15.47 13.38
C PHE A 136 -19.04 -16.81 12.68
N ASP A 137 -17.83 -17.40 12.74
CA ASP A 137 -17.50 -18.53 11.87
C ASP A 137 -16.62 -19.61 12.52
N ALA A 138 -16.81 -20.85 12.08
CA ALA A 138 -15.92 -21.97 12.44
C ALA A 138 -14.62 -21.81 11.65
N GLY A 139 -13.47 -21.85 12.35
CA GLY A 139 -12.19 -21.29 11.88
C GLY A 139 -11.65 -21.70 10.49
N GLU A 140 -12.18 -22.72 9.82
CA GLU A 140 -11.76 -23.13 8.46
C GLU A 140 -12.09 -22.12 7.37
N ARG A 141 -13.31 -21.58 7.36
CA ARG A 141 -13.76 -20.62 6.34
C ARG A 141 -13.08 -19.26 6.51
N TYR A 142 -12.93 -18.81 7.75
CA TYR A 142 -12.10 -17.65 8.08
C TYR A 142 -10.63 -17.85 7.67
N ALA A 143 -10.04 -19.03 7.90
CA ALA A 143 -8.66 -19.31 7.47
C ALA A 143 -8.51 -19.26 5.94
N MET A 144 -9.50 -19.78 5.20
CA MET A 144 -9.54 -19.68 3.74
C MET A 144 -9.67 -18.21 3.27
N TRP A 145 -10.53 -17.42 3.92
CA TRP A 145 -10.68 -16.00 3.64
C TRP A 145 -9.39 -15.21 3.94
N ASP A 146 -8.73 -15.48 5.08
CA ASP A 146 -7.47 -14.83 5.47
C ASP A 146 -6.34 -15.15 4.47
N ASN A 147 -6.23 -16.40 4.02
CA ASN A 147 -5.26 -16.76 2.97
C ASN A 147 -5.50 -15.98 1.67
N ARG A 148 -6.76 -15.85 1.23
CA ARG A 148 -7.13 -15.07 0.04
C ARG A 148 -6.94 -13.58 0.23
N TYR A 149 -7.21 -13.06 1.43
CA TYR A 149 -6.94 -11.66 1.79
C TYR A 149 -5.45 -11.35 1.71
N GLN A 150 -4.59 -12.22 2.27
CA GLN A 150 -3.14 -12.08 2.18
C GLN A 150 -2.65 -12.16 0.72
N ALA A 151 -3.26 -13.03 -0.09
CA ALA A 151 -2.97 -13.13 -1.52
C ALA A 151 -3.30 -11.83 -2.28
N LEU A 152 -4.52 -11.31 -2.10
CA LEU A 152 -4.99 -10.08 -2.73
C LEU A 152 -4.16 -8.86 -2.28
N THR A 153 -3.84 -8.78 -0.99
CA THR A 153 -3.01 -7.71 -0.42
C THR A 153 -1.61 -7.69 -1.03
N GLY A 154 -1.00 -8.86 -1.25
CA GLY A 154 0.30 -8.97 -1.90
C GLY A 154 0.27 -8.54 -3.37
N ILE A 155 -0.75 -8.94 -4.13
CA ILE A 155 -0.92 -8.56 -5.54
C ILE A 155 -1.14 -7.04 -5.67
N TRP A 156 -1.92 -6.46 -4.76
CA TRP A 156 -2.08 -5.01 -4.70
C TRP A 156 -0.76 -4.30 -4.41
N GLY A 157 0.04 -4.80 -3.45
CA GLY A 157 1.39 -4.30 -3.18
C GLY A 157 2.31 -4.34 -4.40
N CYS A 158 2.27 -5.40 -5.22
CA CYS A 158 3.03 -5.45 -6.47
C CYS A 158 2.56 -4.40 -7.48
N THR A 159 1.26 -4.14 -7.55
CA THR A 159 0.68 -3.19 -8.50
C THR A 159 1.05 -1.74 -8.14
N LEU A 160 1.32 -1.46 -6.86
CA LEU A 160 1.71 -0.13 -6.38
C LEU A 160 3.06 0.38 -6.88
N TYR A 161 3.96 -0.48 -7.37
CA TYR A 161 5.20 -0.01 -7.99
C TYR A 161 4.94 0.92 -9.18
N VAL A 162 3.89 0.66 -9.95
CA VAL A 162 3.57 1.46 -11.16
C VAL A 162 3.27 2.93 -10.81
N PRO A 163 2.29 3.25 -9.93
CA PRO A 163 2.02 4.64 -9.58
C PRO A 163 3.17 5.32 -8.83
N ILE A 164 3.95 4.58 -8.04
CA ILE A 164 5.08 5.16 -7.29
C ILE A 164 6.22 5.56 -8.22
N LEU A 165 6.59 4.68 -9.15
CA LEU A 165 7.61 4.98 -10.16
C LEU A 165 7.15 6.12 -11.07
N TRP A 166 5.87 6.16 -11.45
CA TRP A 166 5.33 7.28 -12.21
C TRP A 166 5.46 8.60 -11.44
N LEU A 167 5.04 8.64 -10.17
CA LEU A 167 5.14 9.85 -9.35
C LEU A 167 6.59 10.32 -9.17
N PHE A 168 7.53 9.38 -9.05
CA PHE A 168 8.95 9.67 -8.88
C PHE A 168 9.59 10.21 -10.17
N PHE A 169 9.32 9.62 -11.34
CA PHE A 169 9.91 10.04 -12.61
C PHE A 169 9.25 11.30 -13.20
N ASP A 170 7.93 11.44 -13.05
CA ASP A 170 7.17 12.56 -13.60
C ASP A 170 6.23 13.15 -12.55
N SER A 171 6.73 14.19 -11.87
CA SER A 171 5.97 14.94 -10.85
C SER A 171 5.10 16.04 -11.46
N ARG A 172 5.01 16.15 -12.80
CA ARG A 172 4.29 17.24 -13.47
C ARG A 172 2.77 17.13 -13.32
N TYR A 173 2.24 15.92 -13.21
CA TYR A 173 0.81 15.67 -13.09
C TYR A 173 0.46 14.69 -11.95
N PRO A 174 0.68 15.08 -10.69
CA PRO A 174 0.46 14.21 -9.53
C PRO A 174 -1.01 13.83 -9.34
N HIS A 175 -1.95 14.63 -9.86
CA HIS A 175 -3.38 14.36 -9.77
C HIS A 175 -3.80 13.13 -10.59
N TYR A 176 -3.20 12.88 -11.77
CA TYR A 176 -3.46 11.66 -12.53
C TYR A 176 -2.92 10.43 -11.80
N VAL A 177 -1.75 10.55 -11.17
CA VAL A 177 -1.14 9.47 -10.40
C VAL A 177 -1.95 9.18 -9.12
N ALA A 178 -2.42 10.21 -8.43
CA ALA A 178 -3.33 10.07 -7.30
C ALA A 178 -4.66 9.42 -7.72
N ALA A 179 -5.22 9.81 -8.87
CA ALA A 179 -6.42 9.17 -9.43
C ALA A 179 -6.18 7.69 -9.77
N ALA A 180 -5.03 7.35 -10.34
CA ALA A 180 -4.65 5.96 -10.63
C ALA A 180 -4.51 5.13 -9.34
N PHE A 181 -3.87 5.67 -8.29
CA PHE A 181 -3.77 5.03 -6.99
C PHE A 181 -5.17 4.79 -6.37
N LEU A 182 -6.05 5.80 -6.42
CA LEU A 182 -7.43 5.67 -5.93
C LEU A 182 -8.22 4.62 -6.71
N LEU A 183 -8.06 4.56 -8.04
CA LEU A 183 -8.70 3.55 -8.88
C LEU A 183 -8.21 2.14 -8.54
N LEU A 184 -6.89 1.95 -8.39
CA LEU A 184 -6.32 0.67 -7.99
C LEU A 184 -6.80 0.24 -6.60
N TYR A 185 -6.90 1.19 -5.66
CA TYR A 185 -7.45 0.94 -4.33
C TYR A 185 -8.94 0.58 -4.38
N ALA A 186 -9.74 1.25 -5.21
CA ALA A 186 -11.15 0.91 -5.41
C ALA A 186 -11.32 -0.50 -6.00
N LEU A 187 -10.53 -0.86 -7.02
CA LEU A 187 -10.54 -2.21 -7.57
C LEU A 187 -10.17 -3.27 -6.53
N TYR A 188 -9.12 -3.01 -5.73
CA TYR A 188 -8.74 -3.87 -4.62
C TYR A 188 -9.89 -4.09 -3.63
N ARG A 189 -10.63 -3.02 -3.27
CA ARG A 189 -11.79 -3.11 -2.38
C ARG A 189 -12.95 -3.90 -2.99
N ILE A 190 -13.27 -3.68 -4.25
CA ILE A 190 -14.32 -4.42 -4.97
C ILE A 190 -13.98 -5.93 -5.00
N LEU A 191 -12.73 -6.28 -5.31
CA LEU A 191 -12.27 -7.67 -5.31
C LEU A 191 -12.37 -8.30 -3.92
N LEU A 192 -12.04 -7.55 -2.87
CA LEU A 192 -12.14 -8.02 -1.49
C LEU A 192 -13.61 -8.30 -1.13
N ILE A 193 -14.53 -7.37 -1.43
CA ILE A 193 -15.97 -7.55 -1.22
C ILE A 193 -16.46 -8.79 -1.98
N TYR A 194 -16.06 -8.97 -3.24
CA TYR A 194 -16.42 -10.14 -4.04
C TYR A 194 -15.97 -11.45 -3.39
N ILE A 195 -14.73 -11.52 -2.89
CA ILE A 195 -14.21 -12.70 -2.18
C ILE A 195 -15.00 -12.96 -0.89
N THR A 196 -15.27 -11.92 -0.09
CA THR A 196 -16.03 -12.03 1.16
C THR A 196 -17.44 -12.54 0.91
N ILE A 197 -18.17 -11.95 -0.06
CA ILE A 197 -19.50 -12.44 -0.45
C ILE A 197 -19.38 -13.90 -0.83
N ARG A 198 -18.47 -14.24 -1.74
CA ARG A 198 -18.36 -15.60 -2.28
C ARG A 198 -18.10 -16.68 -1.22
N ILE A 199 -17.27 -16.41 -0.21
CA ILE A 199 -16.94 -17.39 0.84
C ILE A 199 -18.05 -17.50 1.88
N PHE A 200 -18.67 -16.38 2.26
CA PHE A 200 -19.65 -16.33 3.35
C PHE A 200 -21.11 -16.39 2.89
N TYR A 201 -21.38 -16.35 1.59
CA TYR A 201 -22.72 -16.50 1.01
C TYR A 201 -23.21 -17.95 1.10
N ASN A 202 -23.51 -18.41 2.31
CA ASN A 202 -24.28 -19.64 2.54
C ASN A 202 -25.03 -19.58 3.90
N ARG A 203 -26.33 -19.96 3.86
CA ARG A 203 -27.33 -19.93 4.96
C ARG A 203 -27.45 -18.63 5.78
N ARG A 204 -28.56 -18.51 6.53
CA ARG A 204 -29.04 -17.28 7.20
C ARG A 204 -28.01 -16.53 8.07
N THR A 205 -27.03 -17.22 8.66
CA THR A 205 -25.98 -16.60 9.50
C THR A 205 -24.91 -15.86 8.70
N GLY A 206 -24.61 -16.29 7.46
CA GLY A 206 -23.62 -15.64 6.60
C GLY A 206 -24.08 -14.27 6.08
N ILE A 207 -25.40 -14.06 5.95
CA ILE A 207 -25.98 -12.77 5.52
C ILE A 207 -25.80 -11.69 6.62
N LEU A 208 -25.99 -12.06 7.89
CA LEU A 208 -25.78 -11.16 9.01
C LEU A 208 -24.31 -10.73 9.13
N PHE A 209 -23.39 -11.69 8.95
CA PHE A 209 -21.95 -11.41 8.88
C PHE A 209 -21.59 -10.49 7.72
N LEU A 210 -22.13 -10.74 6.53
CA LEU A 210 -21.86 -9.92 5.35
C LEU A 210 -22.36 -8.48 5.54
N CYS A 211 -23.55 -8.32 6.12
CA CYS A 211 -24.13 -7.01 6.40
C CYS A 211 -23.31 -6.23 7.43
N SER A 212 -22.93 -6.85 8.56
CA SER A 212 -22.09 -6.20 9.57
C SER A 212 -20.69 -5.86 9.03
N TYR A 213 -20.11 -6.75 8.23
CA TYR A 213 -18.85 -6.54 7.53
C TYR A 213 -18.88 -5.32 6.60
N LEU A 214 -19.86 -5.27 5.68
CA LEU A 214 -20.00 -4.17 4.71
C LEU A 214 -20.20 -2.83 5.43
N CYS A 215 -21.05 -2.81 6.45
CA CYS A 215 -21.29 -1.61 7.24
C CYS A 215 -20.02 -1.13 7.96
N ALA A 216 -19.33 -2.02 8.69
CA ALA A 216 -18.19 -1.63 9.50
C ALA A 216 -16.94 -1.28 8.69
N GLN A 217 -16.68 -2.01 7.60
CA GLN A 217 -15.41 -1.94 6.88
C GLN A 217 -15.45 -1.06 5.63
N GLU A 218 -16.63 -0.86 5.04
CA GLU A 218 -16.80 -0.11 3.78
C GLU A 218 -17.65 1.15 4.00
N ILE A 219 -18.84 1.04 4.62
CA ILE A 219 -19.75 2.20 4.78
C ILE A 219 -19.23 3.18 5.84
N ILE A 220 -18.86 2.71 7.03
CA ILE A 220 -18.42 3.59 8.13
C ILE A 220 -17.16 4.40 7.77
N PRO A 221 -16.10 3.81 7.17
CA PRO A 221 -14.91 4.59 6.81
C PRO A 221 -15.18 5.62 5.71
N LEU A 222 -16.05 5.31 4.73
CA LEU A 222 -16.47 6.27 3.71
C LEU A 222 -17.28 7.42 4.32
N PHE A 223 -18.19 7.10 5.24
CA PHE A 223 -18.97 8.10 5.95
C PHE A 223 -18.10 9.01 6.81
N LEU A 224 -17.14 8.43 7.54
CA LEU A 224 -16.19 9.19 8.36
C LEU A 224 -15.28 10.07 7.50
N ALA A 225 -14.82 9.59 6.34
CA ALA A 225 -14.02 10.38 5.41
C ALA A 225 -14.82 11.54 4.81
N TYR A 226 -16.10 11.32 4.48
CA TYR A 226 -16.99 12.36 3.96
C TYR A 226 -17.24 13.47 4.99
N GLU A 227 -17.59 13.10 6.22
CA GLU A 227 -17.77 14.09 7.29
C GLU A 227 -16.46 14.80 7.61
N GLY A 228 -15.34 14.07 7.67
CA GLY A 228 -14.01 14.65 7.86
C GLY A 228 -13.67 15.72 6.80
N LEU A 229 -13.92 15.43 5.53
CA LEU A 229 -13.72 16.39 4.43
C LEU A 229 -14.62 17.62 4.57
N ARG A 230 -15.89 17.41 4.96
CA ARG A 230 -16.82 18.52 5.18
C ARG A 230 -16.34 19.44 6.31
N TYR A 231 -15.89 18.85 7.41
CA TYR A 231 -15.35 19.59 8.55
C TYR A 231 -14.10 20.40 8.16
N THR A 232 -13.18 19.84 7.39
CA THR A 232 -11.97 20.58 6.96
C THR A 232 -12.28 21.70 5.98
N LEU A 233 -13.21 21.48 5.03
CA LEU A 233 -13.67 22.54 4.12
C LEU A 233 -14.33 23.69 4.89
N GLN A 234 -15.21 23.37 5.84
CA GLN A 234 -15.87 24.38 6.65
C GLN A 234 -14.87 25.17 7.53
N LEU A 235 -13.83 24.51 8.07
CA LEU A 235 -12.75 25.20 8.76
C LEU A 235 -11.96 26.14 7.83
N THR A 236 -11.74 25.73 6.59
CA THR A 236 -10.99 26.51 5.61
C THR A 236 -11.78 27.77 5.23
N ASP A 237 -13.09 27.65 4.99
CA ASP A 237 -13.98 28.79 4.74
C ASP A 237 -13.99 29.76 5.92
N ILE A 238 -14.08 29.26 7.15
CA ILE A 238 -14.01 30.09 8.35
C ILE A 238 -12.64 30.79 8.43
N SER A 239 -11.52 30.09 8.23
CA SER A 239 -10.20 30.72 8.26
C SER A 239 -9.99 31.80 7.19
N SER A 240 -10.65 31.67 6.03
CA SER A 240 -10.59 32.66 4.96
C SER A 240 -11.40 33.93 5.24
N LEU A 241 -12.34 33.89 6.18
CA LEU A 241 -13.15 35.05 6.61
C LEU A 241 -12.44 35.92 7.67
N TRP A 242 -11.38 35.42 8.31
CA TRP A 242 -10.61 36.15 9.33
C TRP A 242 -9.32 36.81 8.78
N HIS A 243 -9.10 36.74 7.47
CA HIS A 243 -8.05 37.47 6.73
C HIS A 243 -8.69 38.48 5.78
#